data_AF-A0A1F8DFQ2-F1
#
_entry.id   AF-A0A1F8DFQ2-F1
#
_cell.length_a   1.000
_cell.length_b   1.000
_cell.length_c   1.000
_cell.angle_alpha   90.00
_cell.angle_beta   90.00
_cell.angle_gamma   90.00
#
_symmetry.space_group_name_H-M   'P 1'
#
loop_
_entity.id
_entity.type
_entity.pdbx_description
1 polymer ?
#
loop_
_entity_poly.entity_id
_entity_poly.type
_entity_poly.pdbx_seq_one_letter_code
_entity_poly.pdbx_strand_id
1 'polypeptide(L)'
;MNAMGILNSKFEIRNLKLFFVVGLLLITGYWLFPTASLAVSESDCLNKPVDELSQGEMDECINTILPKIAAAYAPAQEKNKQELASLKKQLDDLNKRIISISNQLKTKEKEIAKREEEMAFAQKILDEKAVSQYIDSRLYDPVLSLLSAPDALGAFRIIKLREKVADEDRKTIEKYAQEILDLKKNKEDLEKNKISLASLQKKVSEDAKFLEGEVGKVESFLAVLSSKQQEILNAKSGSFIASVGDSDLADDYNASIKGFRESAPSGSFAVFSFGGYTHRKGMSQYGARGRASTQNYKQILNAYYGKEPVGKDTGGTISVAGVGSVDFENYYLMGIAEMPSTWHPEALKAQAVAARTYAYRYKIEGKQICTTESCQVFKKSKADSPPEAWRQAVTQTQGEVLDGVVTYYSSTSGGYLTTMGWDTTDGGGGSSFLDKTYEKLGGSPWVYKAWYRQGYTASGATCGRSNPWLSNEEFTDIVNAALVLRGGSDSRITPVTTSCWGGNPYSYSELREKGGVGSVTSVSVSQGNGTTNTVAVNGTSFTGAEFKQAFNLRAPGYLMIPQKGFAFFNVEKK
;
A
#
# COMPACT_ATOMS: atom_id res chain seq x y z
N MET A 1 -31.30 21.47 62.88
CA MET A 1 -31.15 22.94 62.98
C MET A 1 -29.82 23.23 63.67
N ASN A 2 -28.87 24.01 63.18
CA ASN A 2 -28.61 24.56 61.85
C ASN A 2 -27.09 24.87 61.85
N ALA A 3 -26.29 24.10 61.12
CA ALA A 3 -24.86 24.35 60.87
C ALA A 3 -24.48 23.95 59.42
N MET A 4 -25.46 24.07 58.51
CA MET A 4 -25.28 24.10 57.06
C MET A 4 -25.42 25.56 56.65
N GLY A 5 -24.32 26.22 56.29
CA GLY A 5 -24.42 27.61 55.82
C GLY A 5 -23.16 28.23 55.20
N ILE A 6 -21.95 27.70 55.43
CA ILE A 6 -20.72 28.44 55.03
C ILE A 6 -19.76 27.62 54.13
N LEU A 7 -20.00 26.33 53.88
CA LEU A 7 -19.13 25.53 53.00
C LEU A 7 -19.59 25.42 51.53
N ASN A 8 -20.77 25.95 51.18
CA ASN A 8 -21.32 25.85 49.81
C ASN A 8 -21.01 27.02 48.87
N SER A 9 -20.35 28.11 49.30
CA SER A 9 -20.08 29.25 48.39
C SER A 9 -18.68 29.26 47.74
N LYS A 10 -17.75 28.40 48.18
CA LYS A 10 -16.38 28.35 47.63
C LYS A 10 -16.17 27.32 46.52
N PHE A 11 -17.11 26.39 46.31
CA PHE A 11 -16.97 25.36 45.27
C PHE A 11 -17.60 25.74 43.92
N GLU A 12 -18.57 26.67 43.90
CA GLU A 12 -19.19 27.14 42.64
C GLU A 12 -18.35 28.17 41.87
N ILE A 13 -17.49 28.94 42.54
CA ILE A 13 -16.74 30.03 41.88
C ILE A 13 -15.55 29.50 41.04
N ARG A 14 -15.12 28.25 41.27
CA ARG A 14 -13.95 27.66 40.58
C ARG A 14 -14.31 26.95 39.26
N ASN A 15 -15.55 26.47 39.11
CA ASN A 15 -16.02 25.82 37.88
C ASN A 15 -16.59 26.80 36.85
N LEU A 16 -16.98 28.02 37.26
CA LEU A 16 -17.48 29.04 36.34
C LEU A 16 -16.36 29.71 35.51
N LYS A 17 -15.11 29.70 36.00
CA LYS A 17 -13.96 30.22 35.25
C LYS A 17 -13.39 29.25 34.21
N LEU A 18 -13.65 27.94 34.33
CA LEU A 18 -13.17 26.95 33.37
C LEU A 18 -14.07 26.87 32.11
N PHE A 19 -15.37 27.18 32.27
CA PHE A 19 -16.32 27.24 31.16
C PHE A 19 -16.15 28.48 30.26
N PHE A 20 -15.61 29.58 30.79
CA PHE A 20 -15.37 30.79 30.01
C PHE A 20 -14.06 30.78 29.20
N VAL A 21 -13.09 29.93 29.55
CA VAL A 21 -11.77 29.89 28.88
C VAL A 21 -11.75 28.92 27.69
N VAL A 22 -12.63 27.91 27.65
CA VAL A 22 -12.72 26.97 26.52
C VAL A 22 -13.75 27.40 25.48
N GLY A 23 -14.78 28.17 25.87
CA GLY A 23 -15.77 28.73 24.95
C GLY A 23 -15.31 29.96 24.16
N LEU A 24 -14.34 30.73 24.65
CA LEU A 24 -13.88 31.95 23.96
C LEU A 24 -12.81 31.70 22.88
N LEU A 25 -12.19 30.51 22.88
CA LEU A 25 -11.23 30.09 21.85
C LEU A 25 -11.90 29.46 20.61
N LEU A 26 -13.22 29.21 20.66
CA LEU A 26 -13.98 28.60 19.56
C LEU A 26 -14.90 29.56 18.80
N ILE A 27 -14.88 30.87 19.10
CA ILE A 27 -15.67 31.88 18.36
C ILE A 27 -14.81 33.05 17.85
N THR A 28 -13.52 33.14 18.19
CA THR A 28 -12.60 34.18 17.66
C THR A 28 -11.65 33.70 16.56
N GLY A 29 -11.76 32.44 16.12
CA GLY A 29 -11.06 31.93 14.94
C GLY A 29 -11.73 32.29 13.60
N TYR A 30 -12.94 32.82 13.63
CA TYR A 30 -13.61 33.43 12.49
C TYR A 30 -13.56 34.95 12.72
N TRP A 31 -12.86 35.67 11.83
CA TRP A 31 -12.54 37.10 11.91
C TRP A 31 -11.35 37.44 12.82
N LEU A 32 -10.14 37.14 12.32
CA LEU A 32 -9.01 38.06 12.22
C LEU A 32 -7.86 37.30 11.54
N PHE A 33 -7.96 37.13 10.22
CA PHE A 33 -6.76 37.11 9.41
C PHE A 33 -6.14 38.51 9.56
N PRO A 34 -4.93 38.67 10.13
CA PRO A 34 -4.14 39.80 9.70
C PRO A 34 -3.91 39.54 8.21
N THR A 35 -4.45 40.40 7.35
CA THR A 35 -3.89 40.60 6.02
C THR A 35 -2.48 41.13 6.23
N ALA A 36 -1.55 40.25 6.58
CA ALA A 36 -0.16 40.45 6.33
C ALA A 36 -0.02 40.39 4.82
N SER A 37 -0.19 41.54 4.18
CA SER A 37 0.31 41.77 2.83
C SER A 37 1.83 41.66 2.90
N LEU A 38 2.34 40.43 2.89
CA LEU A 38 3.66 40.14 2.38
C LEU A 38 3.45 39.85 0.90
N ALA A 39 3.76 40.84 0.07
CA ALA A 39 3.92 40.67 -1.36
C ALA A 39 5.08 39.68 -1.60
N VAL A 40 4.76 38.40 -1.58
CA VAL A 40 5.52 37.35 -2.22
C VAL A 40 4.53 36.77 -3.21
N SER A 41 4.93 36.61 -4.47
CA SER A 41 4.13 35.88 -5.44
C SER A 41 3.97 34.46 -4.90
N GLU A 42 2.93 34.17 -4.13
CA GLU A 42 2.67 32.82 -3.65
C GLU A 42 2.40 31.98 -4.89
N SER A 43 3.43 31.28 -5.36
CA SER A 43 3.26 30.28 -6.39
C SER A 43 2.22 29.30 -5.86
N ASP A 44 1.08 29.16 -6.53
CA ASP A 44 0.08 28.13 -6.23
C ASP A 44 0.59 26.76 -6.70
N CYS A 45 1.77 26.38 -6.22
CA CYS A 45 2.46 25.18 -6.65
C CYS A 45 1.78 23.91 -6.14
N LEU A 46 0.83 24.02 -5.21
CA LEU A 46 0.03 22.88 -4.76
C LEU A 46 -1.05 22.51 -5.77
N ASN A 47 -1.71 23.50 -6.36
CA ASN A 47 -2.82 23.26 -7.28
C ASN A 47 -2.43 23.29 -8.76
N LYS A 48 -1.29 23.90 -9.11
CA LYS A 48 -0.78 23.88 -10.49
C LYS A 48 -0.13 22.53 -10.87
N PRO A 49 -0.41 22.00 -12.08
CA PRO A 49 0.41 20.95 -12.69
C PRO A 49 1.89 21.36 -12.78
N VAL A 50 2.81 20.41 -12.61
CA VAL A 50 4.26 20.71 -12.51
C VAL A 50 4.84 21.19 -13.83
N ASP A 51 4.25 20.76 -14.94
CA ASP A 51 4.55 21.19 -16.31
C ASP A 51 4.14 22.65 -16.60
N GLU A 52 3.31 23.26 -15.75
CA GLU A 52 2.94 24.68 -15.81
C GLU A 52 3.76 25.57 -14.87
N LEU A 53 4.63 24.99 -14.04
CA LEU A 53 5.48 25.74 -13.11
C LEU A 53 6.77 26.19 -13.79
N SER A 54 7.08 27.48 -13.66
CA SER A 54 8.40 28.00 -14.00
C SER A 54 9.47 27.47 -13.03
N GLN A 55 10.73 27.48 -13.46
CA GLN A 55 11.84 27.04 -12.62
C GLN A 55 11.93 27.84 -11.30
N GLY A 56 11.65 29.14 -11.32
CA GLY A 56 11.59 29.96 -10.11
C GLY A 56 10.48 29.55 -9.14
N GLU A 57 9.27 29.24 -9.65
CA GLU A 57 8.16 28.75 -8.83
C GLU A 57 8.46 27.37 -8.23
N MET A 58 9.15 26.49 -8.98
CA MET A 58 9.59 25.19 -8.48
C MET A 58 10.62 25.32 -7.34
N ASP A 59 11.58 26.24 -7.46
CA ASP A 59 12.57 26.55 -6.43
C ASP A 59 11.93 27.08 -5.15
N GLU A 60 11.01 28.02 -5.28
CA GLU A 60 10.27 28.59 -4.16
C GLU A 60 9.41 27.53 -3.45
N CYS A 61 8.75 26.68 -4.22
CA CYS A 61 7.89 25.63 -3.68
C CYS A 61 8.67 24.62 -2.82
N ILE A 62 9.80 24.12 -3.33
CA ILE A 62 10.63 23.13 -2.62
C ILE A 62 11.33 23.71 -1.41
N ASN A 63 11.94 24.88 -1.55
CA ASN A 63 12.82 25.41 -0.51
C ASN A 63 12.06 26.16 0.58
N THR A 64 10.87 26.67 0.26
CA THR A 64 10.12 27.57 1.15
C THR A 64 8.73 27.04 1.47
N ILE A 65 7.88 26.82 0.47
CA ILE A 65 6.44 26.60 0.69
C ILE A 65 6.18 25.23 1.33
N LEU A 66 6.61 24.12 0.70
CA LEU A 66 6.33 22.77 1.18
C LEU A 66 6.94 22.49 2.57
N PRO A 67 8.21 22.87 2.86
CA PRO A 67 8.78 22.70 4.20
C PRO A 67 8.06 23.53 5.27
N LYS A 68 7.65 24.77 4.95
CA LYS A 68 6.89 25.61 5.90
C LYS A 68 5.54 24.99 6.24
N ILE A 69 4.82 24.47 5.24
CA ILE A 69 3.54 23.78 5.46
C ILE A 69 3.79 22.54 6.32
N ALA A 70 4.72 21.66 5.95
CA ALA A 70 5.02 20.45 6.73
C ALA A 70 5.41 20.77 8.19
N ALA A 71 6.24 21.79 8.40
CA ALA A 71 6.65 22.26 9.73
C ALA A 71 5.50 22.88 10.54
N ALA A 72 4.51 23.50 9.89
CA ALA A 72 3.34 24.05 10.58
C ALA A 72 2.43 22.95 11.15
N TYR A 73 2.29 21.81 10.45
CA TYR A 73 1.42 20.71 10.90
C TYR A 73 2.12 19.74 11.86
N ALA A 74 3.45 19.58 11.78
CA ALA A 74 4.18 18.57 12.55
C ALA A 74 3.99 18.65 14.09
N PRO A 75 4.07 19.83 14.75
CA PRO A 75 3.92 19.91 16.21
C PRO A 75 2.52 19.55 16.69
N ALA A 76 1.48 20.03 16.00
CA ALA A 76 0.09 19.73 16.35
C ALA A 76 -0.21 18.24 16.11
N GLN A 77 0.30 17.68 15.02
CA GLN A 77 0.11 16.27 14.68
C GLN A 77 0.79 15.34 15.70
N GLU A 78 2.01 15.65 16.12
CA GLU A 78 2.70 14.86 17.14
C GLU A 78 1.94 14.87 18.47
N LYS A 79 1.42 16.04 18.87
CA LYS A 79 0.58 16.17 20.06
C LYS A 79 -0.72 15.36 19.95
N ASN A 80 -1.41 15.43 18.81
CA ASN A 80 -2.63 14.65 18.55
C ASN A 80 -2.36 13.14 18.63
N LYS A 81 -1.23 12.66 18.12
CA LYS A 81 -0.83 11.24 18.23
C LYS A 81 -0.61 10.82 19.68
N GLN A 82 0.06 11.65 20.48
CA GLN A 82 0.28 11.40 21.90
C GLN A 82 -1.03 11.39 22.70
N GLU A 83 -1.92 12.34 22.41
CA GLU A 83 -3.25 12.40 23.02
C GLU A 83 -4.12 11.19 22.64
N LEU A 84 -4.10 10.76 21.38
CA LEU A 84 -4.80 9.56 20.92
C LEU A 84 -4.30 8.30 21.64
N ALA A 85 -2.98 8.16 21.79
CA ALA A 85 -2.39 7.04 22.53
C ALA A 85 -2.83 7.04 24.01
N SER A 86 -2.87 8.22 24.63
CA SER A 86 -3.37 8.40 26.00
C SER A 86 -4.85 8.04 26.13
N LEU A 87 -5.70 8.50 25.21
CA LEU A 87 -7.14 8.18 25.21
C LEU A 87 -7.39 6.68 25.04
N LYS A 88 -6.65 6.01 24.14
CA LYS A 88 -6.72 4.54 23.98
C LYS A 88 -6.37 3.82 25.28
N LYS A 89 -5.32 4.27 25.98
CA LYS A 89 -4.96 3.72 27.30
C LYS A 89 -6.04 3.95 28.37
N GLN A 90 -6.65 5.14 28.40
CA GLN A 90 -7.76 5.42 29.32
C GLN A 90 -8.97 4.52 29.05
N LEU A 91 -9.27 4.24 27.78
CA LEU A 91 -10.35 3.33 27.38
C LEU A 91 -10.13 1.92 27.94
N ASP A 92 -8.90 1.40 27.83
CA ASP A 92 -8.53 0.10 28.37
C ASP A 92 -8.67 0.04 29.90
N ASP A 93 -8.26 1.08 30.61
CA ASP A 93 -8.38 1.14 32.07
C ASP A 93 -9.84 1.28 32.53
N LEU A 94 -10.67 2.04 31.79
CA LEU A 94 -12.11 2.13 32.06
C LEU A 94 -12.80 0.77 31.85
N ASN A 95 -12.45 0.05 30.77
CA ASN A 95 -12.95 -1.30 30.52
C ASN A 95 -12.65 -2.24 31.68
N LYS A 96 -11.41 -2.24 32.20
CA LYS A 96 -11.02 -3.05 33.36
C LYS A 96 -11.83 -2.71 34.61
N ARG A 97 -12.06 -1.42 34.89
CA ARG A 97 -12.86 -0.97 36.05
C ARG A 97 -14.31 -1.42 35.95
N ILE A 98 -14.93 -1.29 34.76
CA ILE A 98 -16.32 -1.71 34.52
C ILE A 98 -16.48 -3.22 34.71
N ILE A 99 -15.51 -4.02 34.25
CA ILE A 99 -15.49 -5.47 34.48
C ILE A 99 -15.38 -5.78 35.98
N SER A 100 -14.48 -5.11 36.70
CA SER A 100 -14.30 -5.29 38.14
C SER A 100 -15.59 -4.99 38.93
N ILE A 101 -16.25 -3.86 38.65
CA ILE A 101 -17.51 -3.49 39.32
C ILE A 101 -18.62 -4.48 38.96
N SER A 102 -18.69 -4.93 37.71
CA SER A 102 -19.66 -5.94 37.29
C SER A 102 -19.52 -7.25 38.05
N ASN A 103 -18.29 -7.64 38.40
CA ASN A 103 -18.05 -8.82 39.23
C ASN A 103 -18.44 -8.57 40.70
N GLN A 104 -18.14 -7.39 41.25
CA GLN A 104 -18.55 -7.01 42.61
C GLN A 104 -20.07 -7.02 42.77
N LEU A 105 -20.82 -6.50 41.79
CA LEU A 105 -22.28 -6.53 41.78
C LEU A 105 -22.83 -7.95 41.87
N LYS A 106 -22.30 -8.88 41.07
CA LYS A 106 -22.70 -10.31 41.11
C LYS A 106 -22.43 -10.95 42.47
N THR A 107 -21.32 -10.59 43.12
CA THR A 107 -21.02 -11.09 44.47
C THR A 107 -22.00 -10.55 45.49
N LYS A 108 -22.29 -9.23 45.45
CA LYS A 108 -23.24 -8.59 46.37
C LYS A 108 -24.65 -9.12 46.22
N GLU A 109 -25.09 -9.44 45.00
CA GLU A 109 -26.38 -10.09 44.75
C GLU A 109 -26.51 -11.45 45.46
N LYS A 110 -25.45 -12.27 45.42
CA LYS A 110 -25.43 -13.56 46.12
C LYS A 110 -25.44 -13.39 47.64
N GLU A 111 -24.70 -12.41 48.15
CA GLU A 111 -24.69 -12.10 49.59
C GLU A 111 -26.08 -11.66 50.08
N ILE A 112 -26.77 -10.79 49.34
CA ILE A 112 -28.14 -10.34 49.68
C ILE A 112 -29.10 -11.54 49.71
N ALA A 113 -29.11 -12.36 48.66
CA ALA A 113 -30.00 -13.53 48.58
C ALA A 113 -29.81 -14.50 49.76
N LYS A 114 -28.54 -14.76 50.13
CA LYS A 114 -28.23 -15.61 51.28
C LYS A 114 -28.74 -15.01 52.61
N ARG A 115 -28.58 -13.70 52.81
CA ARG A 115 -29.05 -13.04 54.04
C ARG A 115 -30.57 -12.97 54.13
N GLU A 116 -31.26 -12.81 53.00
CA GLU A 116 -32.72 -12.86 52.94
C GLU A 116 -33.25 -14.25 53.32
N GLU A 117 -32.59 -15.33 52.90
CA GLU A 117 -32.91 -16.71 53.30
C GLU A 117 -32.69 -16.94 54.81
N GLU A 118 -31.54 -16.54 55.34
CA GLU A 118 -31.20 -16.66 56.78
C GLU A 118 -32.20 -15.89 57.65
N MET A 119 -32.61 -14.69 57.22
CA MET A 119 -33.62 -13.88 57.93
C MET A 119 -35.00 -14.54 57.91
N ALA A 120 -35.43 -15.12 56.78
CA ALA A 120 -36.72 -15.80 56.70
C ALA A 120 -36.79 -17.00 57.67
N PHE A 121 -35.69 -17.74 57.80
CA PHE A 121 -35.58 -18.81 58.79
C PHE A 121 -35.62 -18.27 60.23
N ALA A 122 -34.90 -17.17 60.52
CA ALA A 122 -34.93 -16.52 61.83
C ALA A 122 -36.35 -16.03 62.20
N GLN A 123 -37.08 -15.45 61.25
CA GLN A 123 -38.46 -15.01 61.44
C GLN A 123 -39.39 -16.18 61.75
N LYS A 124 -39.27 -17.29 61.02
CA LYS A 124 -40.08 -18.49 61.28
C LYS A 124 -39.86 -19.05 62.69
N ILE A 125 -38.60 -19.09 63.15
CA ILE A 125 -38.28 -19.50 64.52
C ILE A 125 -38.91 -18.54 65.54
N LEU A 126 -38.82 -17.24 65.29
CA LEU A 126 -39.42 -16.23 66.17
C LEU A 126 -40.94 -16.38 66.24
N ASP A 127 -41.63 -16.58 65.11
CA ASP A 127 -43.07 -16.75 65.03
C ASP A 127 -43.54 -18.04 65.72
N GLU A 128 -42.85 -19.16 65.48
CA GLU A 128 -43.11 -20.44 66.16
C GLU A 128 -42.96 -20.30 67.68
N LYS A 129 -41.89 -19.64 68.14
CA LYS A 129 -41.65 -19.40 69.57
C LYS A 129 -42.65 -18.41 70.17
N ALA A 130 -43.05 -17.37 69.43
CA ALA A 130 -44.04 -16.39 69.88
C ALA A 130 -45.45 -16.99 69.98
N VAL A 131 -45.84 -17.84 69.02
CA VAL A 131 -47.10 -18.59 69.07
C VAL A 131 -47.06 -19.63 70.19
N SER A 132 -45.96 -20.36 70.35
CA SER A 132 -45.77 -21.27 71.49
C SER A 132 -45.89 -20.52 72.82
N GLN A 133 -45.28 -19.34 72.93
CA GLN A 133 -45.39 -18.49 74.12
C GLN A 133 -46.81 -17.98 74.35
N TYR A 134 -47.56 -17.64 73.29
CA TYR A 134 -48.94 -17.18 73.39
C TYR A 134 -49.89 -18.31 73.79
N ILE A 135 -49.77 -19.47 73.15
CA ILE A 135 -50.53 -20.69 73.47
C ILE A 135 -50.19 -21.13 74.90
N ASP A 136 -48.90 -21.18 75.26
CA ASP A 136 -48.45 -21.40 76.63
C ASP A 136 -49.14 -20.35 77.51
N SER A 137 -48.94 -19.05 77.36
CA SER A 137 -49.54 -18.02 78.24
C SER A 137 -51.07 -18.09 78.44
N ARG A 138 -51.82 -18.72 77.53
CA ARG A 138 -53.27 -18.94 77.63
C ARG A 138 -53.67 -20.32 78.19
N LEU A 139 -52.89 -21.37 77.95
CA LEU A 139 -53.11 -22.74 78.46
C LEU A 139 -52.26 -23.05 79.71
N TYR A 140 -51.32 -22.17 80.02
CA TYR A 140 -50.39 -22.22 81.12
C TYR A 140 -51.05 -21.66 82.36
N ASP A 141 -51.25 -22.55 83.33
CA ASP A 141 -51.47 -22.14 84.69
C ASP A 141 -50.10 -21.79 85.30
N PRO A 142 -49.83 -20.52 85.67
CA PRO A 142 -48.59 -20.14 86.34
C PRO A 142 -48.32 -20.92 87.63
N VAL A 143 -49.34 -21.57 88.20
CA VAL A 143 -49.22 -22.49 89.33
C VAL A 143 -48.53 -23.80 88.93
N LEU A 144 -48.78 -24.38 87.76
CA LEU A 144 -48.26 -25.70 87.38
C LEU A 144 -46.74 -25.69 87.10
N SER A 145 -46.20 -24.57 86.63
CA SER A 145 -44.75 -24.37 86.46
C SER A 145 -44.03 -23.95 87.72
N LEU A 146 -44.76 -23.36 88.68
CA LEU A 146 -44.29 -23.20 90.07
C LEU A 146 -44.22 -24.54 90.81
N LEU A 147 -45.12 -25.49 90.48
CA LEU A 147 -45.22 -26.82 91.12
C LEU A 147 -44.30 -27.89 90.52
N SER A 148 -43.93 -27.77 89.25
CA SER A 148 -43.01 -28.69 88.55
C SER A 148 -41.55 -28.24 88.58
N ALA A 149 -41.30 -26.97 88.90
CA ALA A 149 -39.97 -26.49 89.24
C ALA A 149 -39.63 -26.91 90.69
N PRO A 150 -38.39 -27.31 90.99
CA PRO A 150 -38.00 -27.71 92.34
C PRO A 150 -38.07 -26.57 93.37
N ASP A 151 -38.10 -25.32 92.92
CA ASP A 151 -38.33 -24.11 93.72
C ASP A 151 -38.83 -22.92 92.86
N ALA A 152 -39.31 -21.85 93.51
CA ALA A 152 -39.77 -20.63 92.85
C ALA A 152 -38.67 -19.92 92.03
N LEU A 153 -37.41 -20.06 92.43
CA LEU A 153 -36.26 -19.48 91.74
C LEU A 153 -36.04 -20.15 90.37
N GLY A 154 -36.26 -21.46 90.29
CA GLY A 154 -36.19 -22.26 89.07
C GLY A 154 -37.26 -21.88 88.05
N ALA A 155 -38.50 -21.66 88.50
CA ALA A 155 -39.60 -21.21 87.62
C ALA A 155 -39.31 -19.82 87.02
N PHE A 156 -38.90 -18.85 87.84
CA PHE A 156 -38.50 -17.51 87.36
C PHE A 156 -37.30 -17.55 86.41
N ARG A 157 -36.33 -18.45 86.67
CA ARG A 157 -35.17 -18.64 85.80
C ARG A 157 -35.56 -19.14 84.42
N ILE A 158 -36.50 -20.10 84.30
CA ILE A 158 -36.97 -20.62 83.02
C ILE A 158 -37.67 -19.52 82.19
N ILE A 159 -38.52 -18.71 82.82
CA ILE A 159 -39.22 -17.60 82.16
C ILE A 159 -38.22 -16.57 81.65
N LYS A 160 -37.26 -16.15 82.49
CA LYS A 160 -36.24 -15.17 82.10
C LYS A 160 -35.29 -15.67 81.01
N LEU A 161 -34.96 -16.97 81.01
CA LEU A 161 -34.15 -17.57 79.95
C LEU A 161 -34.89 -17.59 78.60
N ARG A 162 -36.20 -17.84 78.58
CA ARG A 162 -37.01 -17.82 77.35
C ARG A 162 -37.19 -16.42 76.78
N GLU A 163 -37.47 -15.42 77.63
CA GLU A 163 -37.54 -14.01 77.24
C GLU A 163 -36.21 -13.55 76.61
N LYS A 164 -35.09 -13.95 77.21
CA LYS A 164 -33.74 -13.66 76.69
C LYS A 164 -33.51 -14.30 75.31
N VAL A 165 -33.95 -15.53 75.08
CA VAL A 165 -33.79 -16.20 73.78
C VAL A 165 -34.59 -15.49 72.67
N ALA A 166 -35.83 -15.09 72.93
CA ALA A 166 -36.64 -14.34 71.96
C ALA A 166 -36.05 -12.94 71.66
N ASP A 167 -35.49 -12.28 72.68
CA ASP A 167 -34.81 -10.99 72.51
C ASP A 167 -33.52 -11.12 71.68
N GLU A 168 -32.73 -12.18 71.86
CA GLU A 168 -31.54 -12.47 71.03
C GLU A 168 -31.92 -12.84 69.58
N ASP A 169 -32.99 -13.61 69.37
CA ASP A 169 -33.50 -13.93 68.03
C ASP A 169 -33.97 -12.64 67.31
N ARG A 170 -34.68 -11.75 68.03
CA ARG A 170 -35.08 -10.43 67.51
C ARG A 170 -33.88 -9.56 67.12
N LYS A 171 -32.87 -9.46 67.99
CA LYS A 171 -31.63 -8.71 67.70
C LYS A 171 -30.91 -9.26 66.47
N THR A 172 -30.95 -10.58 66.27
CA THR A 172 -30.38 -11.24 65.09
C THR A 172 -31.11 -10.85 63.81
N ILE A 173 -32.45 -10.81 63.84
CA ILE A 173 -33.26 -10.33 62.71
C ILE A 173 -32.97 -8.85 62.43
N GLU A 174 -32.96 -8.00 63.45
CA GLU A 174 -32.64 -6.56 63.31
C GLU A 174 -31.24 -6.36 62.69
N LYS A 175 -30.25 -7.15 63.11
CA LYS A 175 -28.90 -7.14 62.54
C LYS A 175 -28.89 -7.54 61.06
N TYR A 176 -29.51 -8.66 60.69
CA TYR A 176 -29.57 -9.08 59.29
C TYR A 176 -30.35 -8.09 58.41
N ALA A 177 -31.38 -7.46 58.95
CA ALA A 177 -32.12 -6.41 58.27
C ALA A 177 -31.22 -5.20 57.97
N GLN A 178 -30.44 -4.77 58.95
CA GLN A 178 -29.49 -3.68 58.74
C GLN A 178 -28.39 -4.05 57.73
N GLU A 179 -27.82 -5.26 57.81
CA GLU A 179 -26.82 -5.73 56.85
C GLU A 179 -27.36 -5.81 55.42
N ILE A 180 -28.62 -6.25 55.23
CA ILE A 180 -29.28 -6.26 53.92
C ILE A 180 -29.49 -4.83 53.40
N LEU A 181 -29.93 -3.90 54.25
CA LEU A 181 -30.09 -2.49 53.85
C LEU A 181 -28.76 -1.89 53.39
N ASP A 182 -27.68 -2.12 54.13
CA ASP A 182 -26.34 -1.63 53.78
C ASP A 182 -25.81 -2.27 52.50
N LEU A 183 -26.01 -3.59 52.31
CA LEU A 183 -25.64 -4.29 51.08
C LEU A 183 -26.43 -3.80 49.86
N LYS A 184 -27.74 -3.54 50.01
CA LYS A 184 -28.59 -2.98 48.95
C LYS A 184 -28.12 -1.59 48.56
N LYS A 185 -27.83 -0.72 49.54
CA LYS A 185 -27.27 0.62 49.29
C LYS A 185 -25.92 0.57 48.56
N ASN A 186 -25.00 -0.29 49.02
CA ASN A 186 -23.71 -0.47 48.36
C ASN A 186 -23.86 -1.01 46.92
N LYS A 187 -24.82 -1.92 46.68
CA LYS A 187 -25.15 -2.40 45.34
C LYS A 187 -25.64 -1.25 44.45
N GLU A 188 -26.58 -0.45 44.92
CA GLU A 188 -27.08 0.72 44.19
C GLU A 188 -25.97 1.72 43.85
N ASP A 189 -25.06 2.00 44.79
CA ASP A 189 -23.94 2.91 44.55
C ASP A 189 -22.94 2.34 43.53
N LEU A 190 -22.68 1.02 43.56
CA LEU A 190 -21.87 0.34 42.54
C LEU A 190 -22.54 0.35 41.16
N GLU A 191 -23.86 0.19 41.08
CA GLU A 191 -24.62 0.30 39.83
C GLU A 191 -24.54 1.71 39.25
N LYS A 192 -24.73 2.74 40.09
CA LYS A 192 -24.56 4.15 39.69
C LYS A 192 -23.14 4.40 39.17
N ASN A 193 -22.12 3.94 39.89
CA ASN A 193 -20.72 4.07 39.46
C ASN A 193 -20.46 3.38 38.11
N LYS A 194 -21.03 2.18 37.90
CA LYS A 194 -20.91 1.46 36.63
C LYS A 194 -21.53 2.26 35.48
N ILE A 195 -22.73 2.83 35.68
CA ILE A 195 -23.41 3.64 34.67
C ILE A 195 -22.60 4.90 34.35
N SER A 196 -22.08 5.60 35.36
CA SER A 196 -21.23 6.78 35.17
C SER A 196 -19.94 6.45 34.42
N LEU A 197 -19.29 5.32 34.74
CA LEU A 197 -18.08 4.88 34.04
C LEU A 197 -18.36 4.46 32.60
N ALA A 198 -19.48 3.80 32.33
CA ALA A 198 -19.88 3.46 30.97
C ALA A 198 -20.18 4.70 30.13
N SER A 199 -20.80 5.73 30.72
CA SER A 199 -20.99 7.03 30.08
C SER A 199 -19.66 7.72 29.77
N LEU A 200 -18.72 7.71 30.73
CA LEU A 200 -17.37 8.26 30.52
C LEU A 200 -16.60 7.48 29.43
N GLN A 201 -16.69 6.15 29.43
CA GLN A 201 -16.10 5.28 28.42
C GLN A 201 -16.62 5.64 27.02
N LYS A 202 -17.93 5.85 26.88
CA LYS A 202 -18.53 6.25 25.61
C LYS A 202 -17.93 7.58 25.13
N LYS A 203 -17.86 8.58 26.01
CA LYS A 203 -17.28 9.89 25.68
C LYS A 203 -15.80 9.78 25.26
N VAL A 204 -14.98 9.09 26.03
CA VAL A 204 -13.56 8.85 25.72
C VAL A 204 -13.40 8.11 24.39
N SER A 205 -14.29 7.15 24.10
CA SER A 205 -14.29 6.43 22.83
C SER A 205 -14.67 7.33 21.64
N GLU A 206 -15.61 8.26 21.82
CA GLU A 206 -16.00 9.23 20.79
C GLU A 206 -14.86 10.22 20.52
N ASP A 207 -14.23 10.74 21.58
CA ASP A 207 -13.06 11.62 21.49
C ASP A 207 -11.89 10.92 20.79
N ALA A 208 -11.62 9.66 21.12
CA ALA A 208 -10.56 8.87 20.48
C ALA A 208 -10.83 8.65 18.98
N LYS A 209 -12.08 8.32 18.60
CA LYS A 209 -12.46 8.14 17.18
C LYS A 209 -12.35 9.44 16.39
N PHE A 210 -12.77 10.56 16.99
CA PHE A 210 -12.65 11.87 16.37
C PHE A 210 -11.17 12.20 16.12
N LEU A 211 -10.33 12.07 17.14
CA LEU A 211 -8.91 12.37 17.06
C LEU A 211 -8.15 11.45 16.09
N GLU A 212 -8.52 10.16 16.03
CA GLU A 212 -8.02 9.22 15.03
C GLU A 212 -8.34 9.66 13.60
N GLY A 213 -9.54 10.19 13.36
CA GLY A 213 -9.92 10.79 12.09
C GLY A 213 -9.10 12.02 11.73
N GLU A 214 -8.88 12.94 12.68
CA GLU A 214 -8.06 14.14 12.46
C GLU A 214 -6.59 13.81 12.20
N VAL A 215 -6.01 12.86 12.96
CA VAL A 215 -4.65 12.36 12.71
C VAL A 215 -4.55 11.80 11.30
N GLY A 216 -5.51 10.97 10.87
CA GLY A 216 -5.51 10.39 9.53
C GLY A 216 -5.61 11.43 8.40
N LYS A 217 -6.42 12.50 8.59
CA LYS A 217 -6.51 13.59 7.61
C LYS A 217 -5.17 14.31 7.41
N VAL A 218 -4.47 14.63 8.51
CA VAL A 218 -3.17 15.30 8.43
C VAL A 218 -2.11 14.39 7.83
N GLU A 219 -2.10 13.09 8.15
CA GLU A 219 -1.16 12.14 7.50
C GLU A 219 -1.39 12.04 6.00
N SER A 220 -2.65 11.97 5.57
CA SER A 220 -3.01 11.99 4.14
C SER A 220 -2.53 13.28 3.46
N PHE A 221 -2.75 14.43 4.09
CA PHE A 221 -2.31 15.72 3.58
C PHE A 221 -0.77 15.81 3.47
N LEU A 222 -0.03 15.40 4.51
CA LEU A 222 1.44 15.37 4.49
C LEU A 222 1.98 14.43 3.41
N ALA A 223 1.30 13.31 3.14
CA ALA A 223 1.67 12.41 2.05
C ALA A 223 1.49 13.06 0.67
N VAL A 224 0.40 13.82 0.46
CA VAL A 224 0.19 14.61 -0.76
C VAL A 224 1.29 15.66 -0.94
N LEU A 225 1.66 16.39 0.12
CA LEU A 225 2.76 17.37 0.08
C LEU A 225 4.09 16.72 -0.30
N SER A 226 4.40 15.55 0.28
CA SER A 226 5.63 14.82 -0.04
C SER A 226 5.64 14.33 -1.48
N SER A 227 4.49 13.86 -2.01
CA SER A 227 4.34 13.51 -3.42
C SER A 227 4.60 14.71 -4.32
N LYS A 228 4.01 15.86 -3.99
CA LYS A 228 4.19 17.10 -4.76
C LYS A 228 5.63 17.59 -4.72
N GLN A 229 6.27 17.52 -3.56
CA GLN A 229 7.69 17.85 -3.41
C GLN A 229 8.55 16.98 -4.33
N GLN A 230 8.25 15.68 -4.39
CA GLN A 230 8.97 14.75 -5.25
C GLN A 230 8.72 15.02 -6.73
N GLU A 231 7.49 15.35 -7.14
CA GLU A 231 7.18 15.75 -8.52
C GLU A 231 8.00 16.96 -8.97
N ILE A 232 8.11 17.99 -8.12
CA ILE A 232 8.85 19.21 -8.44
C ILE A 232 10.36 18.92 -8.44
N LEU A 233 10.87 18.13 -7.50
CA LEU A 233 12.28 17.73 -7.47
C LEU A 233 12.65 16.94 -8.73
N ASN A 234 11.75 16.07 -9.17
CA ASN A 234 11.92 15.32 -10.40
C ASN A 234 12.03 16.29 -11.59
N ALA A 235 11.06 17.18 -11.76
CA ALA A 235 11.05 18.14 -12.87
C ALA A 235 12.33 19.00 -12.94
N LYS A 236 12.81 19.50 -11.79
CA LYS A 236 14.07 20.26 -11.72
C LYS A 236 15.31 19.46 -12.11
N SER A 237 15.29 18.14 -11.94
CA SER A 237 16.40 17.25 -12.29
C SER A 237 16.33 16.72 -13.74
N GLY A 238 15.35 17.14 -14.53
CA GLY A 238 15.04 16.53 -15.83
C GLY A 238 14.45 15.11 -15.73
N SER A 239 14.05 14.72 -14.51
CA SER A 239 13.27 13.52 -14.25
C SER A 239 11.78 13.87 -14.22
N PHE A 240 10.91 12.89 -14.32
CA PHE A 240 9.47 13.05 -14.30
C PHE A 240 8.83 11.81 -13.67
N ILE A 241 7.58 11.93 -13.26
CA ILE A 241 6.74 10.77 -12.95
C ILE A 241 5.97 10.45 -14.22
N ALA A 242 6.15 9.26 -14.76
CA ALA A 242 5.41 8.82 -15.93
C ALA A 242 3.91 8.81 -15.63
N SER A 243 3.14 9.55 -16.41
CA SER A 243 1.69 9.48 -16.47
C SER A 243 1.34 8.67 -17.71
N VAL A 244 0.72 7.51 -17.50
CA VAL A 244 0.34 6.61 -18.59
C VAL A 244 -1.17 6.64 -18.73
N GLY A 245 -1.67 7.05 -19.91
CA GLY A 245 -3.08 6.93 -20.25
C GLY A 245 -3.55 5.48 -20.31
N ASP A 246 -4.86 5.25 -20.39
CA ASP A 246 -5.38 3.89 -20.56
C ASP A 246 -4.91 3.34 -21.91
N SER A 247 -4.12 2.27 -21.86
CA SER A 247 -3.54 1.63 -23.02
C SER A 247 -3.81 0.12 -22.99
N ASP A 248 -4.50 -0.33 -24.03
CA ASP A 248 -4.88 -1.73 -24.24
C ASP A 248 -3.79 -2.54 -24.96
N LEU A 249 -2.61 -1.92 -25.17
CA LEU A 249 -1.66 -2.46 -26.15
C LEU A 249 -1.07 -3.80 -25.73
N ALA A 250 -0.98 -4.12 -24.43
CA ALA A 250 -0.41 -5.38 -24.00
C ALA A 250 -1.17 -6.57 -24.60
N ASP A 251 -0.40 -7.56 -25.05
CA ASP A 251 -0.86 -8.84 -25.61
C ASP A 251 -1.58 -9.76 -24.58
N ASP A 252 -1.61 -9.34 -23.31
CA ASP A 252 -2.33 -9.97 -22.22
C ASP A 252 -3.04 -8.85 -21.43
N TYR A 253 -4.37 -8.93 -21.34
CA TYR A 253 -5.19 -7.91 -20.69
C TYR A 253 -4.76 -7.68 -19.23
N ASN A 254 -4.45 -8.73 -18.47
CA ASN A 254 -4.03 -8.58 -17.07
C ASN A 254 -2.64 -7.94 -16.95
N ALA A 255 -1.83 -8.02 -17.99
CA ALA A 255 -0.52 -7.38 -18.09
C ALA A 255 -0.56 -5.93 -18.62
N SER A 256 -1.74 -5.45 -19.05
CA SER A 256 -1.95 -4.08 -19.50
C SER A 256 -2.26 -3.15 -18.33
N ILE A 257 -1.97 -1.85 -18.51
CA ILE A 257 -2.32 -0.82 -17.53
C ILE A 257 -3.85 -0.72 -17.33
N LYS A 258 -4.61 -0.89 -18.42
CA LYS A 258 -6.07 -0.92 -18.36
C LYS A 258 -6.58 -2.07 -17.51
N GLY A 259 -6.11 -3.30 -17.76
CA GLY A 259 -6.54 -4.47 -16.99
C GLY A 259 -6.19 -4.35 -15.51
N PHE A 260 -5.03 -3.77 -15.18
CA PHE A 260 -4.71 -3.44 -13.79
C PHE A 260 -5.72 -2.45 -13.19
N ARG A 261 -5.94 -1.30 -13.84
CA ARG A 261 -6.86 -0.25 -13.37
C ARG A 261 -8.31 -0.70 -13.27
N GLU A 262 -8.78 -1.53 -14.18
CA GLU A 262 -10.16 -2.03 -14.19
C GLU A 262 -10.34 -3.20 -13.20
N SER A 263 -9.41 -4.16 -13.18
CA SER A 263 -9.66 -5.47 -12.57
C SER A 263 -8.85 -5.79 -11.31
N ALA A 264 -7.74 -5.09 -11.02
CA ALA A 264 -6.97 -5.38 -9.81
C ALA A 264 -7.74 -5.02 -8.52
N PRO A 265 -7.57 -5.75 -7.41
CA PRO A 265 -8.12 -5.35 -6.12
C PRO A 265 -7.56 -3.98 -5.66
N SER A 266 -8.35 -3.19 -4.93
CA SER A 266 -7.85 -1.95 -4.32
C SER A 266 -6.72 -2.25 -3.31
N GLY A 267 -5.69 -1.42 -3.31
CA GLY A 267 -4.47 -1.62 -2.54
C GLY A 267 -3.43 -2.53 -3.22
N SER A 268 -3.67 -2.94 -4.47
CA SER A 268 -2.72 -3.74 -5.25
C SER A 268 -1.65 -2.88 -5.90
N PHE A 269 -0.51 -3.50 -6.18
CA PHE A 269 0.62 -2.89 -6.89
C PHE A 269 0.94 -3.67 -8.16
N ALA A 270 1.51 -3.03 -9.17
CA ALA A 270 2.04 -3.72 -10.33
C ALA A 270 3.26 -2.99 -10.88
N VAL A 271 4.25 -3.75 -11.35
CA VAL A 271 5.48 -3.18 -11.92
C VAL A 271 5.45 -3.34 -13.44
N PHE A 272 5.43 -2.20 -14.14
CA PHE A 272 5.35 -2.14 -15.59
C PHE A 272 6.68 -1.72 -16.17
N SER A 273 7.25 -2.52 -17.07
CA SER A 273 8.48 -2.14 -17.78
C SER A 273 8.15 -1.37 -19.04
N PHE A 274 8.94 -0.32 -19.32
CA PHE A 274 8.94 0.37 -20.60
C PHE A 274 9.86 -0.39 -21.56
N GLY A 275 9.29 -1.09 -22.53
CA GLY A 275 10.00 -2.11 -23.28
C GLY A 275 10.26 -3.38 -22.46
N GLY A 276 10.85 -4.39 -23.09
CA GLY A 276 11.10 -5.70 -22.47
C GLY A 276 12.53 -6.19 -22.64
N TYR A 277 12.68 -7.25 -23.42
CA TYR A 277 13.96 -7.86 -23.78
C TYR A 277 14.64 -7.08 -24.92
N THR A 278 15.20 -5.91 -24.61
CA THR A 278 15.83 -5.03 -25.60
C THR A 278 17.21 -4.56 -25.16
N HIS A 279 18.06 -4.25 -26.13
CA HIS A 279 19.36 -3.60 -25.92
C HIS A 279 19.33 -2.08 -26.18
N ARG A 280 18.21 -1.52 -26.66
CA ARG A 280 18.02 -0.08 -26.96
C ARG A 280 19.08 0.55 -27.87
N LYS A 281 19.54 -0.19 -28.87
CA LYS A 281 20.53 0.30 -29.84
C LYS A 281 19.91 0.22 -31.23
N GLY A 282 20.05 1.28 -32.01
CA GLY A 282 19.54 1.34 -33.37
C GLY A 282 18.03 1.29 -33.45
N MET A 283 17.47 0.58 -34.44
CA MET A 283 16.07 0.72 -34.80
C MET A 283 15.11 -0.08 -33.92
N SER A 284 14.04 0.58 -33.45
CA SER A 284 12.86 -0.13 -32.95
C SER A 284 12.00 -0.59 -34.13
N GLN A 285 11.66 -1.87 -34.19
CA GLN A 285 10.80 -2.40 -35.26
C GLN A 285 9.39 -1.83 -35.17
N TYR A 286 8.79 -1.84 -33.98
CA TYR A 286 7.48 -1.22 -33.76
C TYR A 286 7.54 0.30 -33.92
N GLY A 287 8.63 0.94 -33.50
CA GLY A 287 8.83 2.37 -33.73
C GLY A 287 8.93 2.69 -35.23
N ALA A 288 9.66 1.88 -36.02
CA ALA A 288 9.72 2.01 -37.48
C ALA A 288 8.33 1.85 -38.12
N ARG A 289 7.51 0.92 -37.61
CA ARG A 289 6.10 0.78 -38.03
C ARG A 289 5.29 2.04 -37.73
N GLY A 290 5.43 2.64 -36.55
CA GLY A 290 4.73 3.88 -36.20
C GLY A 290 5.21 5.07 -37.03
N ARG A 291 6.52 5.20 -37.26
CA ARG A 291 7.10 6.24 -38.13
C ARG A 291 6.61 6.13 -39.56
N ALA A 292 6.44 4.90 -40.06
CA ALA A 292 6.01 4.63 -41.43
C ALA A 292 4.61 5.17 -41.77
N SER A 293 3.81 5.56 -40.78
CA SER A 293 2.55 6.29 -41.01
C SER A 293 2.74 7.67 -41.64
N THR A 294 3.92 8.28 -41.51
CA THR A 294 4.22 9.62 -42.04
C THR A 294 5.60 9.74 -42.71
N GLN A 295 6.46 8.74 -42.57
CA GLN A 295 7.85 8.75 -43.03
C GLN A 295 8.11 7.62 -44.02
N ASN A 296 8.91 7.91 -45.05
CA ASN A 296 9.45 6.87 -45.93
C ASN A 296 10.63 6.14 -45.28
N TYR A 297 11.06 5.01 -45.86
CA TYR A 297 12.09 4.16 -45.27
C TYR A 297 13.44 4.87 -45.08
N LYS A 298 13.79 5.81 -45.96
CA LYS A 298 15.02 6.62 -45.87
C LYS A 298 15.00 7.52 -44.64
N GLN A 299 13.89 8.25 -44.45
CA GLN A 299 13.65 9.07 -43.26
C GLN A 299 13.67 8.24 -41.97
N ILE A 300 13.08 7.04 -41.99
CA ILE A 300 13.11 6.12 -40.85
C ILE A 300 14.54 5.71 -40.52
N LEU A 301 15.33 5.29 -41.52
CA LEU A 301 16.72 4.90 -41.33
C LEU A 301 17.58 6.07 -40.83
N ASN A 302 17.40 7.26 -41.39
CA ASN A 302 18.10 8.45 -40.93
C ASN A 302 17.73 8.82 -39.49
N ALA A 303 16.47 8.66 -39.09
CA ALA A 303 16.06 8.90 -37.71
C ALA A 303 16.77 7.97 -36.71
N TYR A 304 16.86 6.66 -37.02
CA TYR A 304 17.45 5.69 -36.09
C TYR A 304 18.98 5.59 -36.12
N TYR A 305 19.58 5.86 -37.28
CA TYR A 305 21.01 5.62 -37.51
C TYR A 305 21.78 6.88 -37.88
N GLY A 306 21.11 8.01 -38.14
CA GLY A 306 21.74 9.25 -38.61
C GLY A 306 22.39 9.12 -39.98
N LYS A 307 21.93 8.16 -40.79
CA LYS A 307 22.50 7.81 -42.10
C LYS A 307 21.40 7.57 -43.13
N GLU A 308 21.67 8.04 -44.34
CA GLU A 308 20.92 7.70 -45.54
C GLU A 308 21.52 6.46 -46.22
N PRO A 309 20.72 5.63 -46.90
CA PRO A 309 21.22 4.48 -47.64
C PRO A 309 22.10 4.88 -48.82
N VAL A 310 23.18 4.12 -49.01
CA VAL A 310 24.08 4.22 -50.16
C VAL A 310 24.10 2.90 -50.93
N GLY A 311 24.34 2.97 -52.24
CA GLY A 311 24.51 1.77 -53.06
C GLY A 311 25.88 1.11 -52.82
N LYS A 312 25.88 -0.21 -52.59
CA LYS A 312 27.06 -1.07 -52.60
C LYS A 312 26.79 -2.31 -53.44
N ASP A 313 27.85 -2.95 -53.92
CA ASP A 313 27.72 -4.27 -54.53
C ASP A 313 27.45 -5.33 -53.45
N THR A 314 26.23 -5.84 -53.46
CA THR A 314 25.73 -6.87 -52.54
C THR A 314 25.53 -8.23 -53.21
N GLY A 315 25.93 -8.41 -54.48
CA GLY A 315 25.84 -9.69 -55.19
C GLY A 315 26.78 -10.77 -54.64
N GLY A 316 26.50 -12.04 -54.93
CA GLY A 316 27.30 -13.18 -54.44
C GLY A 316 26.73 -13.83 -53.17
N THR A 317 27.56 -14.54 -52.41
CA THR A 317 27.09 -15.44 -51.33
C THR A 317 27.45 -14.96 -49.92
N ILE A 318 26.78 -15.55 -48.92
CA ILE A 318 27.09 -15.43 -47.50
C ILE A 318 27.07 -16.81 -46.84
N SER A 319 27.98 -17.05 -45.88
CA SER A 319 28.00 -18.28 -45.09
C SER A 319 27.03 -18.16 -43.91
N VAL A 320 26.03 -19.04 -43.87
CA VAL A 320 24.95 -19.03 -42.86
C VAL A 320 25.04 -20.30 -42.02
N ALA A 321 25.09 -20.14 -40.70
CA ALA A 321 25.19 -21.27 -39.76
C ALA A 321 24.01 -22.25 -39.95
N GLY A 322 24.33 -23.53 -40.09
CA GLY A 322 23.34 -24.59 -40.28
C GLY A 322 22.68 -24.64 -41.68
N VAL A 323 23.05 -23.74 -42.60
CA VAL A 323 22.51 -23.70 -43.98
C VAL A 323 23.61 -23.82 -45.03
N GLY A 324 24.79 -23.25 -44.78
CA GLY A 324 25.93 -23.23 -45.71
C GLY A 324 26.05 -21.90 -46.46
N SER A 325 26.78 -21.92 -47.57
CA SER A 325 26.94 -20.75 -48.44
C SER A 325 25.72 -20.59 -49.35
N VAL A 326 25.01 -19.47 -49.24
CA VAL A 326 23.78 -19.18 -49.99
C VAL A 326 23.83 -17.81 -50.65
N ASP A 327 22.99 -17.58 -51.66
CA ASP A 327 22.86 -16.26 -52.31
C ASP A 327 22.41 -15.18 -51.31
N PHE A 328 23.12 -14.05 -51.30
CA PHE A 328 22.93 -12.99 -50.30
C PHE A 328 21.61 -12.24 -50.46
N GLU A 329 21.24 -11.85 -51.68
CA GLU A 329 20.05 -11.03 -51.94
C GLU A 329 18.79 -11.90 -52.13
N ASN A 330 18.89 -12.93 -52.96
CA ASN A 330 17.76 -13.71 -53.47
C ASN A 330 17.39 -14.89 -52.59
N TYR A 331 18.22 -15.23 -51.59
CA TYR A 331 17.92 -16.31 -50.64
C TYR A 331 18.03 -15.84 -49.19
N TYR A 332 19.18 -15.32 -48.79
CA TYR A 332 19.42 -14.96 -47.40
C TYR A 332 18.48 -13.85 -46.91
N LEU A 333 18.44 -12.70 -47.60
CA LEU A 333 17.56 -11.59 -47.23
C LEU A 333 16.07 -11.94 -47.33
N MET A 334 15.70 -12.80 -48.28
CA MET A 334 14.33 -13.30 -48.40
C MET A 334 13.90 -14.10 -47.15
N GLY A 335 14.83 -14.79 -46.50
CA GLY A 335 14.58 -15.58 -45.30
C GLY A 335 14.59 -14.84 -43.97
N ILE A 336 14.93 -13.54 -43.94
CA ILE A 336 14.92 -12.75 -42.70
C ILE A 336 13.50 -12.66 -42.15
N ALA A 337 13.28 -13.17 -40.93
CA ALA A 337 11.96 -13.39 -40.35
C ALA A 337 11.72 -12.55 -39.08
N GLU A 338 12.08 -11.28 -39.17
CA GLU A 338 12.05 -10.30 -38.08
C GLU A 338 10.71 -9.57 -37.94
N MET A 339 10.17 -9.06 -39.05
CA MET A 339 8.91 -8.31 -39.07
C MET A 339 7.81 -9.08 -39.82
N PRO A 340 6.55 -9.02 -39.36
CA PRO A 340 5.40 -9.55 -40.11
C PRO A 340 5.26 -8.85 -41.46
N SER A 341 5.07 -9.62 -42.53
CA SER A 341 4.93 -9.06 -43.89
C SER A 341 3.65 -8.24 -44.11
N THR A 342 2.73 -8.22 -43.15
CA THR A 342 1.53 -7.37 -43.13
C THR A 342 1.81 -5.95 -42.64
N TRP A 343 3.02 -5.67 -42.16
CA TRP A 343 3.40 -4.33 -41.71
C TRP A 343 3.60 -3.37 -42.88
N HIS A 344 3.65 -2.07 -42.56
CA HIS A 344 3.73 -1.01 -43.54
C HIS A 344 4.94 -1.20 -44.48
N PRO A 345 4.79 -1.04 -45.82
CA PRO A 345 5.87 -1.28 -46.78
C PRO A 345 7.15 -0.51 -46.48
N GLU A 346 7.02 0.76 -46.06
CA GLU A 346 8.18 1.58 -45.70
C GLU A 346 8.93 1.07 -44.46
N ALA A 347 8.23 0.47 -43.50
CA ALA A 347 8.87 -0.18 -42.36
C ALA A 347 9.61 -1.47 -42.79
N LEU A 348 9.01 -2.25 -43.71
CA LEU A 348 9.65 -3.44 -44.27
C LEU A 348 10.92 -3.09 -45.08
N LYS A 349 10.89 -2.01 -45.87
CA LYS A 349 12.06 -1.49 -46.59
C LYS A 349 13.17 -1.05 -45.63
N ALA A 350 12.83 -0.32 -44.56
CA ALA A 350 13.80 0.07 -43.55
C ALA A 350 14.44 -1.17 -42.88
N GLN A 351 13.65 -2.19 -42.55
CA GLN A 351 14.16 -3.46 -42.04
C GLN A 351 15.04 -4.20 -43.03
N ALA A 352 14.69 -4.22 -44.32
CA ALA A 352 15.49 -4.86 -45.36
C ALA A 352 16.88 -4.22 -45.47
N VAL A 353 16.96 -2.88 -45.51
CA VAL A 353 18.23 -2.15 -45.54
C VAL A 353 19.04 -2.36 -44.25
N ALA A 354 18.38 -2.32 -43.08
CA ALA A 354 19.06 -2.55 -41.80
C ALA A 354 19.63 -3.99 -41.70
N ALA A 355 18.85 -5.01 -42.07
CA ALA A 355 19.28 -6.41 -42.09
C ALA A 355 20.39 -6.67 -43.12
N ARG A 356 20.28 -6.06 -44.31
CA ARG A 356 21.30 -6.09 -45.36
C ARG A 356 22.61 -5.49 -44.87
N THR A 357 22.56 -4.30 -44.29
CA THR A 357 23.75 -3.62 -43.74
C THR A 357 24.43 -4.47 -42.68
N TYR A 358 23.65 -5.07 -41.77
CA TYR A 358 24.18 -5.92 -40.71
C TYR A 358 24.89 -7.15 -41.29
N ALA A 359 24.24 -7.86 -42.21
CA ALA A 359 24.78 -9.07 -42.85
C ALA A 359 25.95 -8.79 -43.78
N TYR A 360 25.94 -7.64 -44.46
CA TYR A 360 26.98 -7.25 -45.40
C TYR A 360 28.35 -7.20 -44.73
N ARG A 361 28.40 -6.78 -43.46
CA ARG A 361 29.64 -6.79 -42.65
C ARG A 361 30.21 -8.19 -42.44
N TYR A 362 29.38 -9.18 -42.17
CA TYR A 362 29.83 -10.58 -42.05
C TYR A 362 30.33 -11.11 -43.38
N LYS A 363 29.63 -10.77 -44.47
CA LYS A 363 29.99 -11.16 -45.82
C LYS A 363 31.37 -10.61 -46.23
N ILE A 364 31.61 -9.31 -46.08
CA ILE A 364 32.90 -8.69 -46.44
C ILE A 364 34.04 -9.15 -45.53
N GLU A 365 33.76 -9.50 -44.28
CA GLU A 365 34.74 -10.09 -43.35
C GLU A 365 34.95 -11.61 -43.59
N GLY A 366 34.20 -12.24 -44.49
CA GLY A 366 34.25 -13.68 -44.73
C GLY A 366 33.79 -14.54 -43.55
N LYS A 367 33.01 -13.97 -42.63
CA LYS A 367 32.54 -14.64 -41.40
C LYS A 367 31.19 -15.30 -41.61
N GLN A 368 30.98 -16.40 -40.89
CA GLN A 368 29.67 -17.04 -40.82
C GLN A 368 28.71 -16.23 -39.94
N ILE A 369 27.48 -16.04 -40.42
CA ILE A 369 26.40 -15.39 -39.66
C ILE A 369 25.48 -16.44 -39.03
N CYS A 370 25.06 -16.21 -37.79
CA CYS A 370 24.10 -17.08 -37.08
C CYS A 370 22.65 -16.78 -37.50
N THR A 371 21.74 -17.74 -37.26
CA THR A 371 20.33 -17.68 -37.68
C THR A 371 19.35 -17.37 -36.55
N THR A 372 19.87 -17.07 -35.36
CA THR A 372 19.08 -16.79 -34.14
C THR A 372 19.07 -15.29 -33.82
N GLU A 373 18.31 -14.90 -32.80
CA GLU A 373 18.24 -13.54 -32.24
C GLU A 373 19.60 -12.98 -31.80
N SER A 374 20.65 -13.82 -31.71
CA SER A 374 22.03 -13.36 -31.45
C SER A 374 22.65 -12.62 -32.65
N CYS A 375 22.15 -12.85 -33.86
CA CYS A 375 22.51 -12.12 -35.07
C CYS A 375 21.23 -11.52 -35.69
N GLN A 376 20.48 -12.33 -36.42
CA GLN A 376 19.17 -12.01 -36.96
C GLN A 376 18.43 -13.30 -37.31
N VAL A 377 17.12 -13.31 -37.09
CA VAL A 377 16.30 -14.50 -37.27
C VAL A 377 16.18 -14.81 -38.77
N PHE A 378 16.73 -15.95 -39.17
CA PHE A 378 16.61 -16.48 -40.54
C PHE A 378 15.79 -17.77 -40.54
N LYS A 379 14.80 -17.85 -41.43
CA LYS A 379 13.99 -19.06 -41.64
C LYS A 379 14.12 -19.56 -43.07
N LYS A 380 14.61 -20.79 -43.21
CA LYS A 380 14.72 -21.47 -44.52
C LYS A 380 13.37 -21.53 -45.25
N SER A 381 12.30 -21.88 -44.55
CA SER A 381 10.95 -21.92 -45.14
C SER A 381 10.48 -20.56 -45.68
N LYS A 382 10.87 -19.45 -45.04
CA LYS A 382 10.60 -18.10 -45.55
C LYS A 382 11.48 -17.77 -46.75
N ALA A 383 12.74 -18.20 -46.77
CA ALA A 383 13.62 -18.03 -47.92
C ALA A 383 13.12 -18.80 -49.15
N ASP A 384 12.63 -20.02 -48.96
CA ASP A 384 12.12 -20.89 -50.02
C ASP A 384 10.79 -20.34 -50.61
N SER A 385 9.96 -19.68 -49.79
CA SER A 385 8.69 -19.08 -50.22
C SER A 385 8.43 -17.75 -49.50
N PRO A 386 9.10 -16.65 -49.90
CA PRO A 386 9.00 -15.38 -49.20
C PRO A 386 7.66 -14.70 -49.53
N PRO A 387 6.96 -14.17 -48.51
CA PRO A 387 5.75 -13.39 -48.74
C PRO A 387 6.02 -12.20 -49.66
N GLU A 388 5.07 -11.90 -50.55
CA GLU A 388 5.27 -10.93 -51.63
C GLU A 388 5.67 -9.53 -51.14
N ALA A 389 5.03 -9.02 -50.09
CA ALA A 389 5.38 -7.71 -49.52
C ALA A 389 6.84 -7.66 -49.00
N TRP A 390 7.35 -8.76 -48.43
CA TRP A 390 8.74 -8.84 -48.01
C TRP A 390 9.70 -8.93 -49.20
N ARG A 391 9.36 -9.75 -50.20
CA ARG A 391 10.11 -9.84 -51.46
C ARG A 391 10.25 -8.47 -52.10
N GLN A 392 9.15 -7.72 -52.22
CA GLN A 392 9.15 -6.37 -52.77
C GLN A 392 10.02 -5.40 -51.97
N ALA A 393 9.97 -5.44 -50.64
CA ALA A 393 10.82 -4.60 -49.80
C ALA A 393 12.32 -4.90 -50.01
N VAL A 394 12.71 -6.18 -50.10
CA VAL A 394 14.08 -6.60 -50.35
C VAL A 394 14.53 -6.16 -51.76
N THR A 395 13.74 -6.44 -52.79
CA THR A 395 14.07 -6.11 -54.19
C THR A 395 14.10 -4.61 -54.44
N GLN A 396 13.15 -3.84 -53.91
CA GLN A 396 13.10 -2.37 -54.10
C GLN A 396 14.25 -1.64 -53.37
N THR A 397 14.92 -2.29 -52.41
CA THR A 397 16.06 -1.75 -51.66
C THR A 397 17.36 -2.49 -51.99
N GLN A 398 17.40 -3.22 -53.11
CA GLN A 398 18.55 -4.04 -53.47
C GLN A 398 19.82 -3.18 -53.58
N GLY A 399 20.92 -3.65 -52.97
CA GLY A 399 22.19 -2.92 -52.95
C GLY A 399 22.26 -1.74 -51.98
N GLU A 400 21.16 -1.35 -51.33
CA GLU A 400 21.15 -0.23 -50.38
C GLU A 400 21.61 -0.67 -48.99
N VAL A 401 22.66 -0.02 -48.47
CA VAL A 401 23.19 -0.24 -47.11
C VAL A 401 23.50 1.09 -46.42
N LEU A 402 23.61 1.07 -45.08
CA LEU A 402 24.08 2.22 -44.30
C LEU A 402 25.58 2.11 -44.04
N ASP A 403 26.38 3.03 -44.60
CA ASP A 403 27.84 3.00 -44.46
C ASP A 403 28.30 3.57 -43.11
N GLY A 404 29.36 2.98 -42.54
CA GLY A 404 29.99 3.44 -41.30
C GLY A 404 29.15 3.31 -40.03
N VAL A 405 28.08 2.51 -40.03
CA VAL A 405 27.22 2.28 -38.85
C VAL A 405 26.86 0.80 -38.69
N VAL A 406 26.68 0.37 -37.44
CA VAL A 406 26.16 -0.97 -37.13
C VAL A 406 24.66 -0.88 -36.93
N THR A 407 23.91 -1.58 -37.78
CA THR A 407 22.43 -1.55 -37.80
C THR A 407 21.82 -2.55 -36.83
N TYR A 408 22.05 -2.35 -35.53
CA TYR A 408 21.32 -3.07 -34.51
C TYR A 408 19.82 -2.71 -34.56
N TYR A 409 18.95 -3.67 -34.30
CA TYR A 409 17.52 -3.44 -34.18
C TYR A 409 16.92 -4.39 -33.15
N SER A 410 15.80 -4.00 -32.57
CA SER A 410 15.05 -4.81 -31.62
C SER A 410 13.56 -4.55 -31.76
N SER A 411 12.73 -5.43 -31.21
CA SER A 411 11.28 -5.29 -31.36
C SER A 411 10.73 -4.00 -30.76
N THR A 412 11.01 -3.77 -29.47
CA THR A 412 10.51 -2.64 -28.70
C THR A 412 11.55 -2.18 -27.68
N SER A 413 11.92 -0.90 -27.74
CA SER A 413 12.93 -0.21 -26.94
C SER A 413 12.38 0.43 -25.66
N GLY A 414 11.06 0.68 -25.60
CA GLY A 414 10.40 1.40 -24.52
C GLY A 414 10.35 2.91 -24.73
N GLY A 415 10.39 3.38 -25.98
CA GLY A 415 10.37 4.80 -26.33
C GLY A 415 11.68 5.57 -26.14
N TYR A 416 12.78 4.89 -25.78
CA TYR A 416 14.10 5.49 -25.62
C TYR A 416 15.22 4.58 -26.14
N LEU A 417 16.11 5.17 -26.93
CA LEU A 417 17.26 4.51 -27.54
C LEU A 417 18.57 5.18 -27.08
N THR A 418 19.57 4.37 -26.76
CA THR A 418 20.90 4.86 -26.38
C THR A 418 21.63 5.58 -27.51
N THR A 419 21.21 5.35 -28.77
CA THR A 419 21.84 5.92 -29.96
C THR A 419 21.23 7.25 -30.42
N MET A 420 20.00 7.58 -30.01
CA MET A 420 19.30 8.79 -30.48
C MET A 420 18.45 9.51 -29.41
N GLY A 421 18.31 8.96 -28.20
CA GLY A 421 17.45 9.52 -27.17
C GLY A 421 15.99 9.08 -27.30
N TRP A 422 15.05 10.01 -27.11
CA TRP A 422 13.61 9.74 -27.13
C TRP A 422 13.10 9.46 -28.54
N ASP A 423 12.40 8.34 -28.71
CA ASP A 423 11.75 7.96 -29.97
C ASP A 423 10.25 8.34 -29.94
N THR A 424 10.02 9.64 -29.81
CA THR A 424 8.70 10.26 -29.73
C THR A 424 8.47 11.22 -30.90
N THR A 425 7.21 11.55 -31.17
CA THR A 425 6.82 12.42 -32.29
C THR A 425 7.35 13.85 -32.20
N ASP A 426 7.68 14.32 -30.99
CA ASP A 426 8.26 15.64 -30.71
C ASP A 426 9.73 15.57 -30.30
N GLY A 427 10.33 14.37 -30.24
CA GLY A 427 11.69 14.13 -29.75
C GLY A 427 11.87 14.36 -28.24
N GLY A 428 10.78 14.63 -27.51
CA GLY A 428 10.78 14.91 -26.08
C GLY A 428 10.48 13.68 -25.22
N GLY A 429 11.02 13.70 -24.01
CA GLY A 429 10.56 12.85 -22.90
C GLY A 429 9.40 13.51 -22.13
N GLY A 430 9.34 13.25 -20.82
CA GLY A 430 8.35 13.85 -19.92
C GLY A 430 7.27 12.88 -19.49
N SER A 431 6.38 13.32 -18.59
CA SER A 431 5.37 12.45 -17.95
C SER A 431 4.52 11.68 -18.98
N SER A 432 4.12 12.31 -20.07
CA SER A 432 3.27 11.73 -21.12
C SER A 432 4.04 11.11 -22.29
N PHE A 433 5.36 10.90 -22.18
CA PHE A 433 6.19 10.46 -23.31
C PHE A 433 5.62 9.22 -24.01
N LEU A 434 5.07 8.27 -23.24
CA LEU A 434 4.54 7.01 -23.75
C LEU A 434 3.46 7.23 -24.82
N ASP A 435 2.59 8.22 -24.60
CA ASP A 435 1.50 8.58 -25.51
C ASP A 435 1.98 9.11 -26.86
N LYS A 436 3.21 9.63 -26.89
CA LYS A 436 3.86 10.22 -28.06
C LYS A 436 4.87 9.27 -28.72
N THR A 437 5.11 8.08 -28.16
CA THR A 437 6.11 7.15 -28.71
C THR A 437 5.65 6.59 -30.06
N TYR A 438 6.60 6.47 -30.99
CA TYR A 438 6.32 5.78 -32.25
C TYR A 438 6.01 4.29 -32.03
N GLU A 439 6.49 3.68 -30.94
CA GLU A 439 6.16 2.29 -30.58
C GLU A 439 4.69 2.11 -30.19
N LYS A 440 4.11 3.09 -29.49
CA LYS A 440 2.67 3.12 -29.21
C LYS A 440 1.88 3.29 -30.50
N LEU A 441 2.28 4.21 -31.39
CA LEU A 441 1.67 4.38 -32.72
C LEU A 441 1.79 3.14 -33.59
N GLY A 442 2.90 2.42 -33.50
CA GLY A 442 3.11 1.14 -34.16
C GLY A 442 2.31 -0.03 -33.56
N GLY A 443 1.61 0.20 -32.45
CA GLY A 443 0.80 -0.81 -31.76
C GLY A 443 1.64 -1.87 -31.07
N SER A 444 2.74 -1.48 -30.41
CA SER A 444 3.61 -2.44 -29.72
C SER A 444 2.99 -2.96 -28.43
N PRO A 445 2.82 -4.29 -28.28
CA PRO A 445 2.28 -4.87 -27.05
C PRO A 445 3.26 -4.91 -25.89
N TRP A 446 4.51 -4.55 -26.13
CA TRP A 446 5.59 -4.63 -25.15
C TRP A 446 6.13 -3.25 -24.76
N VAL A 447 5.51 -2.16 -25.26
CA VAL A 447 5.98 -0.79 -24.96
C VAL A 447 5.79 -0.45 -23.48
N TYR A 448 4.70 -0.92 -22.88
CA TYR A 448 4.43 -0.77 -21.44
C TYR A 448 3.65 -1.98 -20.94
N LYS A 449 4.33 -2.87 -20.21
CA LYS A 449 3.77 -4.18 -19.83
C LYS A 449 4.30 -4.66 -18.48
N ALA A 450 3.43 -5.29 -17.69
CA ALA A 450 3.82 -6.02 -16.49
C ALA A 450 4.15 -7.49 -16.84
N TRP A 451 5.36 -7.96 -16.53
CA TRP A 451 5.86 -9.27 -16.95
C TRP A 451 5.73 -10.29 -15.82
N TYR A 452 5.05 -11.41 -16.08
CA TYR A 452 4.80 -12.47 -15.08
C TYR A 452 4.82 -13.90 -15.66
N ARG A 453 5.35 -14.05 -16.87
CA ARG A 453 5.47 -15.32 -17.58
C ARG A 453 6.93 -15.66 -17.82
N GLN A 454 7.24 -16.94 -17.87
CA GLN A 454 8.57 -17.42 -18.26
C GLN A 454 8.85 -17.03 -19.72
N GLY A 455 9.86 -16.18 -19.92
CA GLY A 455 10.22 -15.68 -21.25
C GLY A 455 9.32 -14.53 -21.70
N TYR A 456 9.07 -14.44 -23.01
CA TYR A 456 8.31 -13.34 -23.61
C TYR A 456 6.97 -13.76 -24.24
N THR A 457 6.66 -15.06 -24.28
CA THR A 457 5.45 -15.56 -24.95
C THR A 457 4.23 -15.55 -24.05
N ALA A 458 3.04 -15.38 -24.65
CA ALA A 458 1.77 -15.48 -23.94
C ALA A 458 1.49 -16.88 -23.38
N SER A 459 2.12 -17.93 -23.93
CA SER A 459 2.02 -19.31 -23.45
C SER A 459 3.03 -19.67 -22.36
N GLY A 460 3.93 -18.74 -22.00
CA GLY A 460 4.93 -18.98 -20.95
C GLY A 460 4.28 -19.31 -19.61
N ALA A 461 4.93 -20.21 -18.86
CA ALA A 461 4.47 -20.62 -17.54
C ALA A 461 4.41 -19.41 -16.58
N THR A 462 3.40 -19.37 -15.71
CA THR A 462 3.21 -18.27 -14.75
C THR A 462 3.61 -18.63 -13.32
N CYS A 463 4.02 -19.89 -13.09
CA CYS A 463 4.29 -20.41 -11.75
C CYS A 463 3.08 -20.21 -10.81
N GLY A 464 1.89 -20.56 -11.27
CA GLY A 464 0.65 -20.50 -10.47
C GLY A 464 -0.02 -19.13 -10.39
N ARG A 465 0.53 -18.09 -11.03
CA ARG A 465 -0.12 -16.76 -11.08
C ARG A 465 -1.12 -16.65 -12.22
N SER A 466 -2.22 -15.96 -11.98
CA SER A 466 -3.22 -15.58 -13.00
C SER A 466 -3.04 -14.15 -13.52
N ASN A 467 -2.27 -13.32 -12.81
CA ASN A 467 -2.04 -11.92 -13.12
C ASN A 467 -0.69 -11.44 -12.53
N PRO A 468 -0.16 -10.29 -13.00
CA PRO A 468 1.10 -9.71 -12.52
C PRO A 468 0.93 -8.79 -11.29
N TRP A 469 -0.23 -8.75 -10.67
CA TRP A 469 -0.51 -7.79 -9.60
C TRP A 469 -0.07 -8.34 -8.26
N LEU A 470 0.42 -7.47 -7.39
CA LEU A 470 0.94 -7.77 -6.07
C LEU A 470 -0.02 -7.26 -5.01
N SER A 471 -0.28 -8.08 -3.99
CA SER A 471 -0.93 -7.59 -2.78
C SER A 471 -0.02 -6.61 -2.03
N ASN A 472 -0.58 -5.86 -1.07
CA ASN A 472 0.22 -4.99 -0.21
C ASN A 472 1.30 -5.79 0.56
N GLU A 473 0.98 -7.01 1.01
CA GLU A 473 1.94 -7.87 1.71
C GLU A 473 3.08 -8.33 0.78
N GLU A 474 2.75 -8.81 -0.43
CA GLU A 474 3.75 -9.23 -1.42
C GLU A 474 4.65 -8.05 -1.82
N PHE A 475 4.08 -6.86 -2.04
CA PHE A 475 4.86 -5.67 -2.40
C PHE A 475 5.73 -5.17 -1.23
N THR A 476 5.20 -5.16 0.00
CA THR A 476 5.95 -4.80 1.21
C THR A 476 7.14 -5.73 1.44
N ASP A 477 6.98 -7.02 1.16
CA ASP A 477 8.03 -8.02 1.28
C ASP A 477 9.18 -7.79 0.27
N ILE A 478 8.86 -7.40 -0.97
CA ILE A 478 9.87 -7.00 -1.97
C ILE A 478 10.62 -5.75 -1.51
N VAL A 479 9.94 -4.79 -0.88
CA VAL A 479 10.58 -3.58 -0.34
C VAL A 479 11.51 -3.92 0.81
N ASN A 480 11.12 -4.82 1.71
CA ASN A 480 12.01 -5.32 2.77
C ASN A 480 13.21 -6.06 2.18
N ALA A 481 13.04 -6.86 1.12
CA ALA A 481 14.16 -7.45 0.39
C ALA A 481 15.12 -6.39 -0.17
N ALA A 482 14.59 -5.31 -0.75
CA ALA A 482 15.41 -4.21 -1.28
C ALA A 482 16.24 -3.53 -0.19
N LEU A 483 15.70 -3.37 1.02
CA LEU A 483 16.43 -2.82 2.16
C LEU A 483 17.57 -3.72 2.61
N VAL A 484 17.33 -5.03 2.69
CA VAL A 484 18.35 -6.01 3.09
C VAL A 484 19.45 -6.14 2.04
N LEU A 485 19.12 -6.01 0.75
CA LEU A 485 20.07 -6.14 -0.35
C LEU A 485 20.93 -4.88 -0.62
N ARG A 486 20.68 -3.75 0.05
CA ARG A 486 21.45 -2.50 -0.19
C ARG A 486 22.95 -2.74 -0.07
N GLY A 487 23.64 -2.73 -1.21
CA GLY A 487 25.09 -2.90 -1.31
C GLY A 487 25.61 -4.33 -1.10
N GLY A 488 24.75 -5.36 -1.19
CA GLY A 488 25.15 -6.74 -0.90
C GLY A 488 24.34 -7.82 -1.62
N SER A 489 24.46 -9.04 -1.09
CA SER A 489 23.75 -10.23 -1.57
C SER A 489 23.36 -11.10 -0.38
N ASP A 490 22.16 -11.68 -0.42
CA ASP A 490 21.71 -12.67 0.57
C ASP A 490 21.04 -13.83 -0.19
N SER A 491 21.55 -15.05 0.02
CA SER A 491 21.10 -16.26 -0.68
C SER A 491 19.69 -16.72 -0.27
N ARG A 492 19.15 -16.21 0.84
CA ARG A 492 17.78 -16.47 1.27
C ARG A 492 16.77 -15.44 0.74
N ILE A 493 17.24 -14.43 0.01
CA ILE A 493 16.37 -13.51 -0.74
C ILE A 493 16.07 -14.14 -2.10
N THR A 494 15.12 -15.06 -2.05
CA THR A 494 14.52 -15.75 -3.20
C THR A 494 12.99 -15.71 -3.07
N PRO A 495 12.21 -16.03 -4.12
CA PRO A 495 10.76 -16.00 -4.03
C PRO A 495 10.22 -16.97 -2.98
N VAL A 496 9.15 -16.59 -2.28
CA VAL A 496 8.43 -17.50 -1.36
C VAL A 496 7.71 -18.64 -2.09
N THR A 497 7.44 -18.45 -3.38
CA THR A 497 6.85 -19.48 -4.26
C THR A 497 7.91 -20.53 -4.61
N THR A 498 8.23 -21.41 -3.66
CA THR A 498 9.28 -22.43 -3.82
C THR A 498 8.90 -23.59 -4.73
N SER A 499 7.63 -23.72 -5.13
CA SER A 499 7.16 -24.80 -6.00
C SER A 499 7.82 -24.84 -7.38
N CYS A 500 8.38 -23.72 -7.86
CA CYS A 500 8.97 -23.62 -9.20
C CYS A 500 10.51 -23.75 -9.24
N TRP A 501 11.19 -23.52 -8.12
CA TRP A 501 12.67 -23.44 -8.07
C TRP A 501 13.28 -24.07 -6.80
N GLY A 502 12.45 -24.50 -5.85
CA GLY A 502 12.91 -24.91 -4.50
C GLY A 502 13.46 -23.72 -3.71
N GLY A 503 14.21 -24.04 -2.64
CA GLY A 503 14.92 -23.05 -1.82
C GLY A 503 14.40 -22.93 -0.39
N ASN A 504 15.15 -22.17 0.42
CA ASN A 504 14.83 -21.87 1.83
C ASN A 504 14.75 -20.35 2.04
N PRO A 505 13.75 -19.68 1.45
CA PRO A 505 13.61 -18.23 1.54
C PRO A 505 13.34 -17.79 2.99
N TYR A 506 13.57 -16.51 3.28
CA TYR A 506 12.95 -15.91 4.46
C TYR A 506 11.43 -15.94 4.33
N SER A 507 10.74 -16.22 5.43
CA SER A 507 9.29 -15.99 5.54
C SER A 507 8.99 -14.49 5.50
N TYR A 508 7.72 -14.14 5.29
CA TYR A 508 7.27 -12.75 5.35
C TYR A 508 7.61 -12.08 6.70
N SER A 509 7.49 -12.81 7.82
CA SER A 509 7.79 -12.26 9.15
C SER A 509 9.28 -12.06 9.37
N GLU A 510 10.12 -13.04 8.99
CA GLU A 510 11.58 -12.95 9.13
C GLU A 510 12.14 -11.78 8.31
N LEU A 511 11.66 -11.60 7.08
CA LEU A 511 12.15 -10.51 6.22
C LEU A 511 11.64 -9.15 6.68
N ARG A 512 10.41 -9.08 7.21
CA ARG A 512 9.86 -7.86 7.82
C ARG A 512 10.64 -7.42 9.06
N GLU A 513 11.08 -8.34 9.90
CA GLU A 513 11.95 -8.03 11.05
C GLU A 513 13.30 -7.44 10.61
N LYS A 514 13.84 -7.90 9.47
CA LYS A 514 15.11 -7.40 8.91
C LYS A 514 14.98 -6.05 8.22
N GLY A 515 13.94 -5.86 7.41
CA GLY A 515 13.74 -4.64 6.62
C GLY A 515 13.00 -3.52 7.37
N GLY A 516 12.17 -3.86 8.36
CA GLY A 516 11.50 -2.89 9.23
C GLY A 516 10.26 -2.21 8.63
N VAL A 517 9.87 -2.52 7.38
CA VAL A 517 8.66 -1.96 6.75
C VAL A 517 7.46 -2.86 7.03
N GLY A 518 6.49 -2.33 7.79
CA GLY A 518 5.27 -3.05 8.15
C GLY A 518 4.20 -3.11 7.05
N SER A 519 4.05 -2.03 6.28
CA SER A 519 3.11 -1.94 5.16
C SER A 519 3.48 -0.79 4.23
N VAL A 520 3.23 -0.91 2.94
CA VAL A 520 3.43 0.18 1.98
C VAL A 520 2.16 1.03 1.87
N THR A 521 2.28 2.33 2.13
CA THR A 521 1.19 3.30 2.04
C THR A 521 1.37 4.24 0.84
N SER A 522 2.61 4.55 0.46
CA SER A 522 2.92 5.37 -0.71
C SER A 522 4.06 4.78 -1.54
N VAL A 523 3.95 4.95 -2.86
CA VAL A 523 5.01 4.66 -3.83
C VAL A 523 5.02 5.75 -4.89
N SER A 524 6.20 6.21 -5.26
CA SER A 524 6.40 7.09 -6.42
C SER A 524 7.67 6.68 -7.16
N VAL A 525 7.64 6.85 -8.48
CA VAL A 525 8.77 6.50 -9.34
C VAL A 525 9.16 7.71 -10.17
N SER A 526 10.44 8.05 -10.09
CA SER A 526 11.06 9.11 -10.87
C SER A 526 11.84 8.49 -12.02
N GLN A 527 11.59 8.96 -13.24
CA GLN A 527 12.24 8.50 -14.45
C GLN A 527 12.86 9.67 -15.23
N GLY A 528 13.92 9.43 -15.98
CA GLY A 528 14.53 10.42 -16.87
C GLY A 528 15.51 9.76 -17.82
N ASN A 529 15.67 10.29 -19.03
CA ASN A 529 16.59 9.78 -20.05
C ASN A 529 16.50 8.25 -20.25
N GLY A 530 15.27 7.74 -20.38
CA GLY A 530 14.99 6.32 -20.55
C GLY A 530 15.33 5.44 -19.35
N THR A 531 15.50 5.98 -18.14
CA THR A 531 15.89 5.23 -16.95
C THR A 531 14.96 5.53 -15.78
N THR A 532 14.71 4.52 -14.94
CA THR A 532 14.10 4.72 -13.62
C THR A 532 15.19 5.15 -12.65
N ASN A 533 15.16 6.44 -12.29
CA ASN A 533 16.18 7.05 -11.44
C ASN A 533 15.95 6.67 -9.99
N THR A 534 14.73 6.85 -9.49
CA THR A 534 14.39 6.60 -8.08
C THR A 534 13.04 5.90 -7.96
N VAL A 535 12.94 4.92 -7.05
CA VAL A 535 11.69 4.38 -6.53
C VAL A 535 11.61 4.79 -5.06
N ALA A 536 10.67 5.65 -4.69
CA ALA A 536 10.46 6.08 -3.32
C ALA A 536 9.25 5.35 -2.73
N VAL A 537 9.43 4.69 -1.59
CA VAL A 537 8.39 3.92 -0.89
C VAL A 537 8.33 4.37 0.56
N ASN A 538 7.18 4.87 1.02
CA ASN A 538 7.00 5.44 2.37
C ASN A 538 8.12 6.45 2.76
N GLY A 539 8.61 7.24 1.81
CA GLY A 539 9.72 8.19 2.02
C GLY A 539 11.13 7.59 1.96
N THR A 540 11.28 6.27 1.80
CA THR A 540 12.58 5.62 1.58
C THR A 540 12.87 5.45 0.10
N SER A 541 14.02 5.94 -0.36
CA SER A 541 14.41 5.93 -1.78
C SER A 541 15.34 4.78 -2.16
N PHE A 542 15.08 4.15 -3.30
CA PHE A 542 15.95 3.16 -3.95
C PHE A 542 16.30 3.65 -5.35
N THR A 543 17.50 3.35 -5.84
CA THR A 543 17.78 3.46 -7.28
C THR A 543 16.93 2.45 -8.05
N GLY A 544 16.65 2.72 -9.32
CA GLY A 544 15.94 1.75 -10.18
C GLY A 544 16.66 0.40 -10.27
N ALA A 545 18.00 0.40 -10.20
CA ALA A 545 18.80 -0.83 -10.22
C ALA A 545 18.64 -1.66 -8.95
N GLU A 546 18.71 -1.04 -7.75
CA GLU A 546 18.51 -1.72 -6.47
C GLU A 546 17.11 -2.32 -6.36
N PHE A 547 16.08 -1.52 -6.68
CA PHE A 547 14.70 -2.00 -6.64
C PHE A 547 14.49 -3.16 -7.62
N LYS A 548 15.02 -3.04 -8.84
CA LYS A 548 14.93 -4.10 -9.84
C LYS A 548 15.62 -5.39 -9.40
N GLN A 549 16.79 -5.31 -8.79
CA GLN A 549 17.49 -6.47 -8.26
C GLN A 549 16.63 -7.19 -7.22
N ALA A 550 16.10 -6.45 -6.25
CA ALA A 550 15.23 -7.01 -5.22
C ALA A 550 13.94 -7.59 -5.80
N PHE A 551 13.29 -6.88 -6.73
CA PHE A 551 12.10 -7.34 -7.41
C PHE A 551 12.34 -8.66 -8.14
N ASN A 552 13.38 -8.74 -8.97
CA ASN A 552 13.68 -9.96 -9.74
C ASN A 552 14.15 -11.14 -8.87
N LEU A 553 14.68 -10.88 -7.68
CA LEU A 553 15.08 -11.94 -6.74
C LEU A 553 13.92 -12.39 -5.84
N ARG A 554 13.02 -11.49 -5.45
CA ARG A 554 12.02 -11.78 -4.41
C ARG A 554 10.60 -11.95 -4.92
N ALA A 555 10.25 -11.35 -6.06
CA ALA A 555 8.88 -11.36 -6.54
C ALA A 555 8.36 -12.81 -6.73
N PRO A 556 7.10 -13.07 -6.37
CA PRO A 556 6.50 -14.40 -6.49
C PRO A 556 6.28 -14.81 -7.95
N GLY A 557 6.35 -16.11 -8.23
CA GLY A 557 6.20 -16.64 -9.59
C GLY A 557 7.22 -16.08 -10.59
N TYR A 558 6.85 -15.98 -11.87
CA TYR A 558 7.72 -15.45 -12.93
C TYR A 558 7.64 -13.92 -13.07
N LEU A 559 7.29 -13.20 -12.00
CA LEU A 559 7.30 -11.74 -12.01
C LEU A 559 8.72 -11.22 -12.23
N MET A 560 8.89 -10.31 -13.20
CA MET A 560 10.20 -9.76 -13.48
C MET A 560 10.17 -8.39 -14.16
N ILE A 561 11.26 -7.66 -14.04
CA ILE A 561 11.65 -6.58 -14.92
C ILE A 561 12.71 -7.16 -15.88
N PRO A 562 12.34 -7.47 -17.15
CA PRO A 562 13.12 -8.33 -18.04
C PRO A 562 14.35 -7.67 -18.67
N GLN A 563 14.47 -6.36 -18.53
CA GLN A 563 15.54 -5.55 -19.11
C GLN A 563 16.92 -6.03 -18.62
N LYS A 564 17.95 -5.96 -19.47
CA LYS A 564 19.33 -6.34 -19.10
C LYS A 564 20.25 -5.13 -19.22
N GLY A 565 21.07 -4.88 -18.20
CA GLY A 565 22.02 -3.75 -18.20
C GLY A 565 21.43 -2.36 -17.91
N PHE A 566 20.12 -2.24 -17.75
CA PHE A 566 19.45 -0.99 -17.35
C PHE A 566 18.13 -1.27 -16.60
N ALA A 567 17.51 -0.22 -16.05
CA ALA A 567 16.22 -0.25 -15.40
C ALA A 567 15.34 0.88 -15.94
N PHE A 568 14.19 0.56 -16.52
CA PHE A 568 13.19 1.53 -16.95
C PHE A 568 11.79 0.95 -16.83
N PHE A 569 11.17 1.25 -15.71
CA PHE A 569 9.88 0.76 -15.32
C PHE A 569 9.15 1.82 -14.49
N ASN A 570 7.86 1.58 -14.31
CA ASN A 570 7.02 2.28 -13.37
C ASN A 570 6.44 1.29 -12.34
N VAL A 571 6.00 1.82 -11.20
CA VAL A 571 5.23 1.07 -10.21
C VAL A 571 3.88 1.75 -10.08
N GLU A 572 2.83 1.01 -10.37
CA GLU A 572 1.44 1.47 -10.28
C GLU A 572 0.83 0.96 -8.98
N LYS A 573 -0.01 1.79 -8.36
CA LYS A 573 -0.80 1.45 -7.18
C LYS A 573 -2.27 1.71 -7.49
N LYS A 574 -3.15 0.76 -7.16
CA LYS A 574 -4.61 0.91 -7.29
C LYS A 574 -5.28 1.17 -5.95
#